data_AF-A0A6J6CUR1-F1
#
_entry.id   AF-A0A6J6CUR1-F1
#
_cell.length_a   1.000
_cell.length_b   1.000
_cell.length_c   1.000
_cell.angle_alpha   90.00
_cell.angle_beta   90.00
_cell.angle_gamma   90.00
#
_symmetry.space_group_name_H-M   'P 1'
#
loop_
_entity.id
_entity.type
_entity.pdbx_description
1 polymer ?
#
loop_
_entity_poly.entity_id
_entity_poly.type
_entity_poly.pdbx_seq_one_letter_code
_entity_poly.pdbx_strand_id
1 'polypeptide(L)'
;MYIKKLQGYLREYGRENDDFEIICGLYAMPTADLYKRAEEEMGMTGTLCMPWALGNPSAGDHAGLEEMASAFKPYIEDFATNIVSKCQ
;
A
#
# COMPACT_ATOMS: atom_id res chain seq x y z
N MET A 1 11.20 4.04 14.55
CA MET A 1 11.59 5.20 15.41
C MET A 1 10.55 6.34 15.38
N TYR A 2 9.92 6.65 14.24
CA TYR A 2 8.86 7.67 14.14
C TYR A 2 7.48 7.24 14.63
N ILE A 3 7.09 5.98 14.44
CA ILE A 3 5.78 5.48 14.89
C ILE A 3 5.63 5.51 16.40
N LYS A 4 6.67 5.09 17.14
CA LYS A 4 6.66 5.20 18.61
C LYS A 4 6.44 6.64 19.07
N LYS A 5 6.92 7.62 18.30
CA LYS A 5 6.69 9.05 18.57
C LYS A 5 5.23 9.44 18.30
N LEU A 6 4.64 8.98 17.19
CA LEU A 6 3.22 9.18 16.88
C LEU A 6 2.31 8.54 17.95
N GLN A 7 2.59 7.30 18.35
CA GLN A 7 1.87 6.63 19.45
C GLN A 7 2.01 7.38 20.78
N GLY A 8 3.18 7.98 21.03
CA GLY A 8 3.39 8.87 22.17
C GLY A 8 2.44 10.07 22.14
N TYR A 9 2.27 10.71 20.98
CA TYR A 9 1.33 11.81 20.82
C TYR A 9 -0.13 11.37 20.99
N LEU A 10 -0.53 10.22 20.45
CA LEU A 10 -1.89 9.72 20.67
C LEU A 10 -2.21 9.63 22.16
N ARG A 11 -1.29 9.07 22.96
CA ARG A 11 -1.43 9.02 24.42
C ARG A 11 -1.44 10.40 25.07
N GLU A 12 -0.56 11.30 24.65
CA GLU A 12 -0.49 12.68 25.19
C GLU A 12 -1.82 13.42 25.04
N TYR A 13 -2.54 13.17 23.94
CA TYR A 13 -3.83 13.80 23.66
C TYR A 13 -5.04 12.94 24.07
N GLY A 14 -4.85 11.88 24.86
CA GLY A 14 -5.93 11.02 25.38
C GLY A 14 -6.63 10.16 24.32
N ARG A 15 -5.91 9.84 23.24
CA ARG A 15 -6.37 9.05 22.09
C ARG A 15 -5.66 7.71 21.98
N GLU A 16 -5.09 7.19 23.07
CA GLU A 16 -4.33 5.94 23.04
C GLU A 16 -5.16 4.70 22.65
N ASN A 17 -6.48 4.80 22.77
CA ASN A 17 -7.42 3.71 22.45
C ASN A 17 -8.21 3.97 21.16
N ASP A 18 -7.92 5.07 20.44
CA ASP A 18 -8.53 5.33 19.14
C ASP A 18 -7.92 4.39 18.09
N ASP A 19 -8.76 3.97 17.13
CA ASP A 19 -8.25 3.34 15.91
C ASP A 19 -7.34 4.34 15.18
N PHE A 20 -6.10 3.92 14.89
CA PHE A 20 -5.11 4.74 14.21
C PHE A 20 -4.38 3.95 13.13
N GLU A 21 -4.57 4.37 11.89
CA GLU A 21 -3.95 3.74 10.73
C GLU A 21 -2.73 4.52 10.23
N ILE A 22 -1.72 3.78 9.77
CA ILE A 22 -0.50 4.29 9.16
C ILE A 22 -0.42 3.69 7.75
N ILE A 23 -0.95 4.44 6.79
CA ILE A 23 -1.01 4.05 5.39
C ILE A 23 0.12 4.73 4.63
N CYS A 24 1.07 3.95 4.10
CA CYS A 24 2.21 4.49 3.35
C CYS A 24 2.32 3.84 1.96
N GLY A 25 2.66 4.65 0.95
CA GLY A 25 3.11 4.15 -0.35
C GLY A 25 4.58 3.76 -0.28
N LEU A 26 4.91 2.57 -0.81
CA LEU A 26 6.30 2.11 -0.90
C LEU A 26 6.78 2.25 -2.34
N TYR A 27 7.89 2.96 -2.54
CA TYR A 27 8.51 3.10 -3.86
C TYR A 27 9.41 1.89 -4.17
N ALA A 28 8.78 0.72 -4.29
CA ALA A 28 9.43 -0.56 -4.56
C ALA A 28 8.45 -1.48 -5.29
N MET A 29 9.00 -2.50 -5.97
CA MET A 29 8.17 -3.57 -6.53
C MET A 29 7.42 -4.29 -5.41
N PRO A 30 6.10 -4.47 -5.54
CA PRO A 30 5.33 -5.05 -4.47
C PRO A 30 5.63 -6.55 -4.33
N THR A 31 5.90 -6.99 -3.10
CA THR A 31 6.01 -8.40 -2.75
C THR A 31 5.35 -8.62 -1.39
N ALA A 32 4.90 -9.85 -1.12
CA ALA A 32 4.31 -10.17 0.17
C ALA A 32 5.32 -9.98 1.33
N ASP A 33 6.58 -10.33 1.11
CA ASP A 33 7.67 -10.15 2.09
C ASP A 33 7.91 -8.67 2.42
N LEU A 34 7.90 -7.80 1.40
CA LEU A 34 8.03 -6.36 1.60
C LEU A 34 6.93 -5.83 2.54
N TYR A 35 5.69 -6.25 2.32
CA TYR A 35 4.57 -5.78 3.15
C TYR A 35 4.60 -6.35 4.56
N LYS A 36 4.95 -7.63 4.75
CA LYS A 36 5.13 -8.22 6.10
C LYS A 36 6.19 -7.47 6.90
N ARG A 37 7.35 -7.20 6.28
CA ARG A 37 8.41 -6.43 6.93
C ARG A 37 7.98 -4.99 7.20
N ALA A 38 7.19 -4.38 6.32
CA ALA A 38 6.68 -3.03 6.54
C ALA A 38 5.71 -2.95 7.73
N GLU A 39 4.88 -3.96 7.92
CA GLU A 39 4.04 -4.09 9.11
C GLU A 39 4.90 -4.32 10.36
N GLU A 40 5.73 -5.37 10.36
CA GLU A 40 6.47 -5.81 11.54
C GLU A 40 7.57 -4.83 11.98
N GLU A 41 8.36 -4.32 11.03
CA GLU A 41 9.51 -3.47 11.33
C GLU A 41 9.14 -1.97 11.33
N MET A 42 8.21 -1.58 10.46
CA MET A 42 7.86 -0.19 10.24
C MET A 42 6.47 0.18 10.76
N GLY A 43 5.70 -0.73 11.39
CA GLY A 43 4.41 -0.44 12.03
C GLY A 43 3.34 0.13 11.10
N MET A 44 3.45 -0.10 9.80
CA MET A 44 2.42 0.28 8.83
C MET A 44 1.18 -0.60 9.05
N THR A 45 -0.01 0.00 8.93
CA THR A 45 -1.28 -0.74 9.01
C THR A 45 -1.96 -0.87 7.65
N GLY A 46 -1.42 -0.20 6.63
CA GLY A 46 -1.94 -0.25 5.27
C GLY A 46 -0.94 0.29 4.26
N THR A 47 -1.24 0.10 2.98
CA THR A 47 -0.39 0.58 1.89
C THR A 47 -1.20 1.13 0.73
N LEU A 48 -0.62 2.09 0.01
CA LEU A 48 -1.08 2.49 -1.30
C LEU A 48 -0.22 1.80 -2.35
N CYS A 49 -0.85 1.00 -3.21
CA CYS A 49 -0.19 0.29 -4.30
C CYS A 49 -0.90 0.58 -5.63
N MET A 50 -0.11 0.75 -6.69
CA MET A 50 -0.60 0.87 -8.06
C MET A 50 -0.17 -0.37 -8.85
N PRO A 51 -0.83 -1.54 -8.67
CA PRO A 51 -0.42 -2.78 -9.34
C PRO A 51 -0.55 -2.70 -10.87
N TRP A 52 -1.41 -1.83 -11.38
CA TRP A 52 -1.52 -1.55 -12.82
C TRP A 52 -0.33 -0.77 -13.39
N ALA A 53 0.48 -0.14 -12.53
CA ALA A 53 1.70 0.57 -12.91
C ALA A 53 2.90 -0.36 -13.15
N LEU A 54 2.71 -1.68 -13.05
CA LEU A 54 3.74 -2.68 -13.36
C LEU A 54 4.14 -2.66 -14.84
N GLY A 55 3.26 -2.18 -15.73
CA GLY A 55 3.64 -1.62 -17.02
C GLY A 55 3.76 -0.10 -16.86
N ASN A 56 4.86 0.52 -17.30
CA ASN A 56 5.15 1.95 -17.10
C ASN A 56 3.96 2.84 -17.50
N PRO A 57 3.10 3.27 -16.56
CA PRO A 57 1.86 3.96 -16.89
C PRO A 57 2.11 5.44 -17.18
N SER A 58 3.30 5.93 -16.83
CA SER A 58 3.80 7.27 -17.14
C SER A 58 4.47 7.35 -18.51
N ALA A 59 4.45 6.27 -19.30
CA ALA A 59 5.13 6.18 -20.59
C ALA A 59 4.37 6.79 -21.78
N GLY A 60 3.15 7.33 -21.60
CA GLY A 60 2.33 7.72 -22.75
C GLY A 60 1.08 8.52 -22.42
N ASP A 61 0.24 8.70 -23.45
CA ASP A 61 -0.99 9.50 -23.42
C ASP A 61 -2.03 8.94 -22.42
N HIS A 62 -2.59 9.82 -21.59
CA HIS A 62 -3.59 9.49 -20.58
C HIS A 62 -5.04 9.67 -21.11
N ALA A 63 -5.22 9.92 -22.41
CA ALA A 63 -6.52 9.85 -23.05
C ALA A 63 -7.06 8.41 -23.02
N GLY A 64 -8.31 8.22 -22.57
CA GLY A 64 -8.98 6.90 -22.56
C GLY A 64 -8.96 6.15 -21.23
N LEU A 65 -8.72 6.82 -20.08
CA LEU A 65 -8.77 6.18 -18.75
C LEU A 65 -10.07 5.40 -18.46
N GLU A 66 -11.20 5.78 -19.08
CA GLU A 66 -12.48 5.06 -18.96
C GLU A 66 -12.53 3.75 -19.79
N GLU A 67 -11.92 3.70 -20.98
CA GLU A 67 -11.80 2.48 -21.80
C GLU A 67 -10.65 1.55 -21.32
N MET A 68 -9.67 2.09 -20.59
CA MET A 68 -8.48 1.39 -20.09
C MET A 68 -8.70 0.49 -18.86
N ALA A 69 -9.82 0.59 -18.14
CA ALA A 69 -10.00 -0.15 -16.88
C ALA A 69 -9.88 -1.69 -17.07
N SER A 70 -10.39 -2.21 -18.19
CA SER A 70 -10.26 -3.64 -18.53
C SER A 70 -8.82 -4.04 -18.85
N ALA A 71 -8.00 -3.13 -19.39
CA ALA A 71 -6.60 -3.39 -19.70
C ALA A 71 -5.73 -3.51 -18.43
N PHE A 72 -6.14 -2.86 -17.34
CA PHE A 72 -5.44 -2.91 -16.06
C PHE A 72 -5.87 -4.07 -15.16
N LYS A 73 -7.04 -4.65 -15.41
CA LYS A 73 -7.61 -5.74 -14.64
C LYS A 73 -6.63 -6.93 -14.44
N PRO A 74 -5.90 -7.43 -15.46
CA PRO A 74 -4.99 -8.56 -15.26
C PRO A 74 -3.90 -8.29 -14.21
N TYR A 75 -3.37 -7.07 -14.16
CA TYR A 75 -2.34 -6.70 -13.18
C TYR A 75 -2.90 -6.59 -11.75
N ILE A 76 -4.14 -6.11 -11.63
CA ILE A 76 -4.84 -6.06 -10.34
C ILE A 76 -5.16 -7.48 -9.85
N GLU A 77 -5.64 -8.36 -10.73
CA GLU A 77 -5.93 -9.77 -10.41
C GLU A 77 -4.65 -10.54 -10.05
N ASP A 78 -3.56 -10.32 -10.78
CA ASP A 78 -2.25 -10.89 -10.46
C ASP A 78 -1.74 -10.42 -9.09
N PHE A 79 -1.80 -9.11 -8.82
CA PHE A 79 -1.43 -8.57 -7.51
C PHE A 79 -2.28 -9.16 -6.37
N ALA A 80 -3.60 -9.24 -6.56
CA ALA A 80 -4.49 -9.85 -5.58
C ALA A 80 -4.14 -11.32 -5.31
N THR A 81 -3.91 -12.09 -6.39
CA THR A 81 -3.64 -13.53 -6.32
C THR A 81 -2.25 -13.83 -5.76
N ASN A 82 -1.23 -13.10 -6.21
CA ASN A 82 0.16 -13.45 -5.95
C ASN A 82 0.79 -12.68 -4.79
N ILE A 83 0.18 -11.58 -4.34
CA ILE A 83 0.71 -10.75 -3.25
C ILE A 83 -0.30 -10.66 -2.13
N VAL A 84 -1.50 -10.10 -2.36
CA VAL A 84 -2.48 -9.85 -1.29
C VAL A 84 -2.89 -11.15 -0.58
N SER A 85 -3.15 -12.24 -1.32
CA SER A 85 -3.51 -13.54 -0.73
C SER A 85 -2.45 -14.13 0.22
N LYS A 86 -1.21 -13.64 0.16
CA LYS A 86 -0.06 -14.11 0.94
C LYS A 86 0.30 -13.15 2.09
N CYS A 87 -0.38 -12.01 2.17
CA CYS A 87 -0.33 -11.07 3.28
C CYS A 87 -1.46 -11.45 4.25
N GLN A 88 -1.08 -12.15 5.32
CA GLN A 88 -1.91 -12.51 6.47
C GLN A 88 -1.04 -12.42 7.71
#